data_AF-A0AAV0Y807-F1
#
_entry.id   AF-A0AAV0Y807-F1
#
_cell.length_a   1.000
_cell.length_b   1.000
_cell.length_c   1.000
_cell.angle_alpha   90.00
_cell.angle_beta   90.00
_cell.angle_gamma   90.00
#
_symmetry.space_group_name_H-M   'P 1'
#
loop_
_entity.id
_entity.type
_entity.pdbx_description
1 polymer ?
#
loop_
_entity_poly.entity_id
_entity_poly.type
_entity_poly.pdbx_seq_one_letter_code
_entity_poly.pdbx_strand_id
1 'polypeptide(L)'
;MPVFEGYEYPIDQIQPLFDLLKSWNLECLSKTVLDQMVDMNILAIMKRDHANEMVKTFPIGIKVRFTHELENWQKSLDQQHVNACFSQTTNHNEITNKTSTLKSLQPSSPLQLSSIDVTFDLGDILKSTATGMMIIDYYKTHEK
;
A
#
# COMPACT_ATOMS: atom_id res chain seq x y z
N MET A 1 17.03 -17.19 17.70
CA MET A 1 16.47 -15.84 17.88
C MET A 1 16.70 -15.43 19.32
N PRO A 2 17.23 -14.23 19.59
CA PRO A 2 17.28 -13.72 20.96
C PRO A 2 15.85 -13.57 21.48
N VAL A 3 15.59 -14.07 22.68
CA VAL A 3 14.28 -14.02 23.35
C VAL A 3 14.34 -12.85 24.32
N PHE A 4 13.57 -11.80 24.07
CA PHE A 4 13.37 -10.72 25.03
C PHE A 4 12.19 -11.08 25.93
N GLU A 5 12.41 -11.12 27.25
CA GLU A 5 11.35 -11.38 28.22
C GLU A 5 10.22 -10.35 28.08
N GLY A 6 9.02 -10.82 27.72
CA GLY A 6 7.81 -10.00 27.65
C GLY A 6 7.46 -9.44 26.26
N TYR A 7 8.24 -9.72 25.22
CA TYR A 7 7.89 -9.35 23.84
C TYR A 7 7.80 -10.59 22.94
N GLU A 8 6.59 -10.94 22.53
CA GLU A 8 6.35 -12.01 21.58
C GLU A 8 6.42 -11.43 20.17
N TYR A 9 7.49 -11.77 19.45
CA TYR A 9 7.69 -11.34 18.07
C TYR A 9 6.63 -12.02 17.18
N PRO A 10 5.80 -11.28 16.44
CA PRO A 10 4.73 -11.86 15.64
C PRO A 10 5.33 -12.55 14.39
N ILE A 11 5.58 -13.85 14.53
CA ILE A 11 6.19 -14.70 13.49
C ILE A 11 5.37 -14.65 12.18
N ASP A 12 4.07 -14.46 12.30
CA ASP A 12 3.13 -14.37 11.17
C ASP A 12 3.37 -13.14 10.27
N GLN A 13 4.00 -12.08 10.82
CA GLN A 13 4.30 -10.86 10.06
C GLN A 13 5.67 -10.88 9.38
N ILE A 14 6.48 -11.91 9.62
CA ILE A 14 7.81 -12.04 9.01
C ILE A 14 7.71 -12.22 7.50
N GLN A 15 6.76 -13.02 7.02
CA GLN A 15 6.59 -13.25 5.58
C GLN A 15 6.16 -12.00 4.81
N PRO A 16 5.08 -11.29 5.21
CA PRO A 16 4.70 -10.02 4.59
C PRO A 16 5.82 -8.98 4.61
N LEU A 17 6.56 -8.91 5.73
CA LEU A 17 7.71 -8.02 5.85
C LEU A 17 8.82 -8.39 4.86
N PHE A 18 9.15 -9.66 4.74
CA PHE A 18 10.15 -10.14 3.80
C PHE A 18 9.74 -9.87 2.35
N ASP A 19 8.47 -10.11 2.00
CA ASP A 19 7.92 -9.81 0.69
C ASP A 19 7.95 -8.30 0.39
N LEU A 20 7.68 -7.45 1.38
CA LEU A 20 7.79 -6.00 1.26
C LEU A 20 9.25 -5.58 1.00
N LEU A 21 10.21 -6.07 1.78
CA LEU A 21 11.63 -5.80 1.56
C LEU A 21 12.11 -6.31 0.19
N LYS A 22 11.61 -7.47 -0.23
CA LYS A 22 11.88 -8.03 -1.56
C LYS A 22 11.33 -7.15 -2.67
N SER A 23 10.11 -6.62 -2.51
CA SER A 23 9.51 -5.68 -3.47
C SER A 23 10.35 -4.41 -3.63
N TRP A 24 11.01 -3.95 -2.56
CA TRP A 24 11.93 -2.80 -2.58
C TRP A 24 13.32 -3.15 -3.11
N ASN A 25 13.55 -4.42 -3.45
CA ASN A 25 14.83 -4.97 -3.89
C ASN A 25 15.92 -4.78 -2.81
N LEU A 26 15.50 -4.88 -1.54
CA LEU A 26 16.31 -4.70 -0.33
C LEU A 26 16.40 -6.00 0.47
N GLU A 27 16.43 -7.15 -0.22
CA GLU A 27 16.57 -8.47 0.40
C GLU A 27 17.81 -8.56 1.30
N CYS A 28 18.85 -7.78 1.04
CA CYS A 28 20.05 -7.70 1.88
C CYS A 28 19.79 -7.13 3.28
N LEU A 29 18.75 -6.31 3.45
CA LEU A 29 18.35 -5.75 4.74
C LEU A 29 17.53 -6.74 5.57
N SER A 30 16.98 -7.80 4.97
CA SER A 30 16.15 -8.79 5.68
C SER A 30 16.81 -9.34 6.93
N LYS A 31 18.11 -9.66 6.85
CA LYS A 31 18.90 -10.14 7.99
C LYS A 31 19.00 -9.08 9.10
N THR A 32 19.22 -7.83 8.74
CA THR A 32 19.36 -6.72 9.70
C THR A 32 18.03 -6.34 10.34
N VAL A 33 16.95 -6.35 9.55
CA VAL A 33 15.58 -6.12 10.01
C VAL A 33 15.15 -7.20 11.01
N LEU A 34 15.48 -8.46 10.72
CA LEU A 34 15.20 -9.58 11.63
C LEU A 34 16.04 -9.51 12.92
N ASP A 35 17.31 -9.12 12.81
CA ASP A 35 18.21 -8.95 13.96
C ASP A 35 17.76 -7.79 14.87
N GLN A 36 17.17 -6.74 14.28
CA GLN A 36 16.63 -5.59 15.02
C GLN A 36 15.14 -5.73 15.38
N MET A 37 14.53 -6.90 15.12
CA MET A 37 13.13 -7.20 15.46
C MET A 37 12.14 -6.15 14.95
N VAL A 38 12.32 -5.71 13.71
CA VAL A 38 11.40 -4.76 13.10
C VAL A 38 10.18 -5.53 12.57
N ASP A 39 8.99 -5.09 12.96
CA ASP A 39 7.69 -5.58 12.49
C ASP A 39 7.10 -4.66 11.43
N MET A 40 6.04 -5.13 10.75
CA MET A 40 5.28 -4.31 9.80
C MET A 40 4.68 -3.06 10.47
N ASN A 41 4.19 -3.22 11.71
CA ASN A 41 3.69 -2.10 12.53
C ASN A 41 4.80 -1.11 12.90
N ILE A 42 5.97 -1.63 13.26
CA ILE A 42 7.14 -0.81 13.62
C ILE A 42 7.61 -0.04 12.41
N LEU A 43 7.65 -0.68 11.24
CA LEU A 43 8.00 -0.07 9.97
C LEU A 43 7.02 1.07 9.60
N ALA A 44 5.72 0.87 9.86
CA ALA A 44 4.69 1.88 9.60
C ALA A 44 4.89 3.16 10.45
N ILE A 45 5.30 3.02 11.71
CA ILE A 45 5.57 4.15 12.60
C ILE A 45 7.04 4.61 12.59
N MET A 46 7.89 3.96 11.80
CA MET A 46 9.33 4.17 11.81
C MET A 46 9.67 5.57 11.28
N LYS A 47 10.41 6.33 12.09
CA LYS A 47 10.94 7.63 11.68
C LYS A 47 12.22 7.47 10.87
N ARG A 48 12.49 8.46 10.03
CA ARG A 48 13.70 8.54 9.19
C ARG A 48 15.00 8.37 9.98
N ASP A 49 15.04 8.87 11.22
CA ASP A 49 16.22 8.78 12.08
C ASP A 49 16.51 7.32 12.49
N HIS A 50 15.48 6.59 12.92
CA HIS A 50 15.59 5.17 13.27
C HIS A 50 15.86 4.31 12.04
N ALA A 51 15.22 4.63 10.92
CA ALA A 51 15.47 3.98 9.64
C ALA A 51 16.95 4.07 9.28
N ASN A 52 17.52 5.29 9.31
CA ASN A 52 18.92 5.53 9.00
C ASN A 52 19.89 4.86 10.00
N GLU A 53 19.51 4.81 11.28
CA GLU A 53 20.29 4.10 12.30
C GLU A 53 20.30 2.58 12.06
N MET A 54 19.17 2.00 11.65
CA MET A 54 19.07 0.58 11.30
C MET A 54 19.97 0.23 10.10
N VAL A 55 19.95 1.07 9.06
CA VAL A 55 20.75 0.85 7.85
C VAL A 55 22.15 1.48 7.92
N LYS A 56 22.63 1.91 9.10
CA LYS A 56 23.90 2.62 9.25
C LYS A 56 25.10 1.85 8.69
N THR A 57 25.07 0.53 8.79
CA THR A 57 26.09 -0.42 8.34
C THR A 57 26.14 -0.57 6.81
N PHE A 58 25.11 -0.12 6.10
CA PHE A 58 24.99 -0.28 4.65
C PHE A 58 25.54 0.95 3.88
N PRO A 59 25.96 0.76 2.61
CA PRO A 59 26.36 1.86 1.75
C PRO A 59 25.23 2.86 1.52
N ILE A 60 25.61 4.12 1.26
CA ILE A 60 24.69 5.27 1.18
C ILE A 60 23.53 5.05 0.18
N GLY A 61 23.77 4.34 -0.93
CA GLY A 61 22.73 4.05 -1.92
C GLY A 61 21.59 3.21 -1.36
N ILE A 62 21.90 2.23 -0.50
CA ILE A 62 20.88 1.41 0.17
C ILE A 62 20.10 2.25 1.16
N LYS A 63 20.77 3.18 1.87
CA LYS A 63 20.11 4.07 2.83
C LYS A 63 19.09 4.98 2.18
N VAL A 64 19.49 5.62 1.08
CA VAL A 64 18.61 6.52 0.31
C VAL A 64 17.44 5.73 -0.25
N ARG A 65 17.69 4.56 -0.84
CA ARG A 65 16.63 3.71 -1.39
C ARG A 65 15.65 3.25 -0.33
N PHE A 66 16.15 2.70 0.78
CA PHE A 66 15.30 2.26 1.89
C PHE A 66 14.43 3.41 2.41
N THR A 67 15.02 4.59 2.62
CA THR A 67 14.28 5.76 3.10
C THR A 67 13.19 6.19 2.11
N HIS A 68 13.52 6.22 0.81
CA HIS A 68 12.59 6.62 -0.22
C HIS A 68 11.41 5.64 -0.34
N GLU A 69 11.69 4.34 -0.39
CA GLU A 69 10.65 3.31 -0.47
C GLU A 69 9.79 3.26 0.80
N LEU A 70 10.41 3.44 1.97
CA LEU A 70 9.70 3.50 3.25
C LEU A 70 8.72 4.68 3.29
N GLU A 71 9.17 5.89 2.92
CA GLU A 71 8.29 7.07 2.86
C GLU A 71 7.17 6.90 1.82
N ASN A 72 7.46 6.29 0.67
CA ASN A 72 6.47 6.03 -0.36
C ASN A 72 5.41 5.01 0.09
N TRP A 73 5.84 3.97 0.80
CA TRP A 73 4.94 2.98 1.38
C TRP A 73 4.07 3.57 2.50
N GLN A 74 4.65 4.37 3.40
CA GLN A 74 3.88 5.08 4.44
C GLN A 74 2.80 5.98 3.83
N LYS A 75 3.13 6.76 2.79
CA LYS A 75 2.15 7.59 2.07
C LYS A 75 1.05 6.77 1.41
N SER A 76 1.38 5.58 0.91
CA SER A 76 0.40 4.67 0.31
C SER A 76 -0.58 4.12 1.36
N LEU A 77 -0.09 3.89 2.58
CA LEU A 77 -0.91 3.46 3.71
C LEU A 77 -1.87 4.58 4.17
N ASP A 78 -1.37 5.82 4.24
CA ASP A 78 -2.20 6.99 4.56
C ASP A 78 -3.30 7.21 3.51
N GLN A 79 -2.98 7.03 2.23
CA GLN A 79 -3.94 7.14 1.11
C GLN A 79 -5.04 6.08 1.16
N GLN A 80 -4.73 4.86 1.61
CA GLN A 80 -5.78 3.84 1.82
C GLN A 80 -6.75 4.24 2.93
N HIS A 81 -6.29 4.93 3.97
CA HIS A 81 -7.13 5.33 5.09
C HIS A 81 -8.01 6.55 4.80
N VAL A 82 -7.56 7.50 3.96
CA VAL A 82 -8.42 8.63 3.53
C VAL A 82 -9.48 8.21 2.50
N ASN A 83 -9.21 7.20 1.68
CA ASN A 83 -10.19 6.72 0.69
C ASN A 83 -11.34 5.93 1.33
N ALA A 84 -11.18 5.41 2.55
CA ALA A 84 -12.27 4.77 3.30
C ALA A 84 -13.30 5.77 3.85
N CYS A 85 -12.96 7.06 3.95
CA CYS A 85 -13.84 8.08 4.54
C CYS A 85 -14.51 9.01 3.49
N PHE A 86 -14.21 8.84 2.20
CA PHE A 86 -14.77 9.69 1.13
C PHE A 86 -15.81 9.00 0.24
N SER A 87 -16.37 7.87 0.68
CA SER A 87 -17.43 7.14 -0.05
C SER A 87 -18.82 7.26 0.58
N GLN A 88 -19.20 8.44 1.07
CA GLN A 88 -20.58 8.88 1.31
C GLN A 88 -20.56 10.40 1.07
N THR A 89 -20.99 10.94 -0.07
CA THR A 89 -22.38 11.01 -0.49
C THR A 89 -22.51 11.06 -2.02
N THR A 90 -23.45 10.29 -2.55
CA THR A 90 -23.94 10.41 -3.92
C THR A 90 -25.16 11.34 -3.94
N ASN A 91 -25.27 12.14 -5.01
CA ASN A 91 -26.48 12.66 -5.67
C ASN A 91 -26.91 14.13 -5.46
N HIS A 92 -26.55 14.92 -6.49
CA HIS A 92 -27.44 15.57 -7.48
C HIS A 92 -27.76 17.08 -7.36
N ASN A 93 -27.73 17.67 -8.57
CA ASN A 93 -28.29 18.91 -9.14
C ASN A 93 -27.63 20.29 -8.93
N GLU A 94 -27.59 20.98 -10.08
CA GLU A 94 -27.02 22.27 -10.43
C GLU A 94 -27.59 23.43 -9.61
N ILE A 95 -26.82 24.52 -9.46
CA ILE A 95 -27.16 25.89 -9.91
C ILE A 95 -26.02 26.86 -9.52
N THR A 96 -25.35 27.34 -10.57
CA THR A 96 -24.90 28.72 -10.84
C THR A 96 -24.77 29.69 -9.65
N ASN A 97 -23.57 30.25 -9.42
CA ASN A 97 -23.27 31.69 -9.60
C ASN A 97 -21.82 32.08 -9.16
N LYS A 98 -21.01 32.48 -10.17
CA LYS A 98 -20.20 33.71 -10.27
C LYS A 98 -19.39 34.15 -9.02
N THR A 99 -18.06 34.09 -9.04
CA THR A 99 -17.05 35.20 -9.18
C THR A 99 -15.97 34.97 -8.09
N SER A 100 -14.66 35.22 -8.18
CA SER A 100 -13.82 36.10 -9.00
C SER A 100 -12.36 35.60 -8.99
N THR A 101 -11.76 35.52 -10.18
CA THR A 101 -10.38 35.83 -10.61
C THR A 101 -9.21 35.99 -9.62
N LEU A 102 -8.10 35.28 -9.89
CA LEU A 102 -6.79 35.90 -10.21
C LEU A 102 -5.86 34.92 -10.96
N LYS A 103 -5.27 35.46 -12.04
CA LYS A 103 -4.40 34.85 -13.06
C LYS A 103 -3.07 34.30 -12.50
N SER A 104 -2.50 33.26 -13.14
CA SER A 104 -1.23 33.39 -13.87
C SER A 104 -0.84 32.14 -14.68
N LEU A 105 -0.65 32.34 -15.99
CA LEU A 105 0.27 31.66 -16.94
C LEU A 105 0.19 30.12 -17.12
N GLN A 106 -0.43 29.70 -18.24
CA GLN A 106 -0.12 28.46 -19.00
C GLN A 106 1.31 28.53 -19.63
N PRO A 107 1.87 27.50 -20.32
CA PRO A 107 1.33 26.19 -20.74
C PRO A 107 2.30 24.99 -20.59
N SER A 108 1.78 23.77 -20.37
CA SER A 108 2.26 22.55 -21.06
C SER A 108 1.44 21.33 -20.62
N SER A 109 0.71 20.77 -21.58
CA SER A 109 0.29 19.36 -21.69
C SER A 109 0.20 18.52 -20.41
N PRO A 110 -1.01 18.16 -19.94
CA PRO A 110 -1.17 16.91 -19.21
C PRO A 110 -1.06 15.78 -20.23
N LEU A 111 0.00 14.98 -20.09
CA LEU A 111 0.00 13.61 -20.60
C LEU A 111 -1.32 12.96 -20.17
N GLN A 112 -2.14 12.57 -21.14
CA GLN A 112 -3.22 11.62 -20.90
C GLN A 112 -2.55 10.32 -20.43
N LEU A 113 -2.37 10.19 -19.12
CA LEU A 113 -2.35 8.88 -18.51
C LEU A 113 -3.78 8.38 -18.73
N SER A 114 -3.96 7.53 -19.72
CA SER A 114 -5.16 6.72 -19.84
C SER A 114 -5.29 6.00 -18.51
N SER A 115 -6.11 6.55 -17.61
CA SER A 115 -6.70 5.81 -16.52
C SER A 115 -7.47 4.70 -17.21
N ILE A 116 -6.80 3.57 -17.44
CA ILE A 116 -7.46 2.32 -17.72
C ILE A 116 -8.15 2.04 -16.39
N ASP A 117 -9.37 2.54 -16.27
CA ASP A 117 -10.31 2.11 -15.25
C ASP A 117 -10.60 0.65 -15.59
N VAL A 118 -9.72 -0.24 -15.10
CA VAL A 118 -9.93 -1.67 -15.27
C VAL A 118 -11.08 -2.02 -14.34
N THR A 119 -12.28 -1.85 -14.88
CA THR A 119 -13.53 -2.30 -14.28
C THR A 119 -13.52 -3.82 -14.34
N PHE A 120 -12.98 -4.43 -13.29
CA PHE A 120 -13.00 -5.88 -13.13
C PHE A 120 -14.40 -6.30 -12.66
N ASP A 121 -15.17 -6.92 -13.55
CA ASP A 121 -16.40 -7.59 -13.16
C ASP A 121 -16.05 -8.90 -12.45
N LEU A 122 -16.32 -8.95 -11.15
CA LEU A 122 -16.07 -10.14 -10.33
C LEU A 122 -16.89 -11.34 -10.84
N GLY A 123 -18.07 -11.09 -11.42
CA GLY A 123 -18.91 -12.12 -12.02
C GLY A 123 -18.21 -12.83 -13.17
N ASP A 124 -17.62 -12.07 -14.09
CA ASP A 124 -16.87 -12.59 -15.23
C ASP A 124 -15.59 -13.33 -14.79
N ILE A 125 -14.89 -12.82 -13.76
CA ILE A 125 -13.72 -13.50 -13.18
C ILE A 125 -14.13 -14.86 -12.60
N LEU A 126 -15.21 -14.91 -11.81
CA LEU A 126 -15.69 -16.16 -11.22
C LEU A 126 -16.17 -17.15 -12.29
N LYS A 127 -16.84 -16.68 -13.34
CA LYS A 127 -17.26 -17.54 -14.47
C LYS A 127 -16.09 -18.01 -15.33
N SER A 128 -15.00 -17.25 -15.41
CA SER A 128 -13.83 -17.61 -16.21
C SER A 128 -12.95 -18.70 -15.58
N THR A 129 -13.13 -19.02 -14.30
CA THR A 129 -12.34 -20.02 -13.58
C THR A 129 -13.20 -21.23 -13.18
N ALA A 130 -12.66 -22.44 -13.30
CA ALA A 130 -13.36 -23.66 -12.91
C ALA A 130 -13.75 -23.67 -11.42
N THR A 131 -12.87 -23.16 -10.56
CA THR A 131 -13.13 -23.00 -9.13
C THR A 131 -14.22 -21.96 -8.87
N GLY A 132 -14.23 -20.85 -9.60
CA GLY A 132 -15.26 -19.82 -9.48
C GLY A 132 -16.64 -20.33 -9.92
N MET A 133 -16.73 -21.14 -10.97
CA MET A 133 -17.97 -21.83 -11.34
C MET A 133 -18.45 -22.79 -10.24
N MET A 134 -17.54 -23.53 -9.60
CA MET A 134 -17.89 -24.42 -8.48
C MET A 134 -18.48 -23.64 -7.29
N ILE A 135 -17.94 -22.46 -7.00
CA ILE A 135 -18.47 -21.57 -5.95
C ILE A 135 -19.86 -21.05 -6.36
N ILE A 136 -20.03 -20.59 -7.60
CA ILE A 136 -21.33 -20.11 -8.10
C ILE A 136 -22.39 -21.22 -8.02
N ASP A 137 -22.05 -22.43 -8.45
CA ASP A 137 -22.98 -23.58 -8.45
C ASP A 137 -23.32 -24.05 -7.04
N TYR A 138 -22.36 -24.00 -6.10
CA TYR A 138 -22.63 -24.27 -4.70
C TYR A 138 -23.69 -23.31 -4.14
N TYR A 139 -23.53 -22.00 -4.33
CA TYR A 139 -24.50 -21.02 -3.83
C TYR A 139 -25.87 -21.15 -4.51
N LYS A 140 -25.93 -21.39 -5.82
CA LYS A 140 -27.20 -21.68 -6.52
C LYS A 140 -27.92 -22.92 -5.97
N THR A 141 -27.17 -23.94 -5.57
CA THR A 141 -27.74 -25.20 -5.07
C THR A 141 -28.18 -25.09 -3.62
N HIS A 142 -27.59 -24.17 -2.85
CA HIS A 142 -27.79 -24.03 -1.41
C HIS A 142 -28.54 -22.75 -0.99
N GLU A 143 -29.06 -21.95 -1.93
CA GLU A 143 -30.03 -20.88 -1.65
C GLU A 143 -31.37 -21.48 -1.17
N LYS A 144 -31.54 -21.54 0.15
CA LYS A 144 -32.79 -21.80 0.86
C LYS A 144 -33.07 -20.67 1.84
#